data_AF-A0A1W2H5K2-F1
#
_entry.id   AF-A0A1W2H5K2-F1
#
_cell.length_a   1.000
_cell.length_b   1.000
_cell.length_c   1.000
_cell.angle_alpha   90.00
_cell.angle_beta   90.00
_cell.angle_gamma   90.00
#
_symmetry.space_group_name_H-M   'P 1'
#
loop_
_entity.id
_entity.type
_entity.pdbx_description
1 polymer ?
#
loop_
_entity_poly.entity_id
_entity_poly.type
_entity_poly.pdbx_seq_one_letter_code
_entity_poly.pdbx_strand_id
1 'polypeptide(L)'
;MKLVRYKMDSVSSYSFCWIGFIFFILVFVSCQPKVKLPNGDEGNGGLFLPDGFEAVVVVDSIGRARHLAVSELGDIYVKLRVPDKEGRGIVGIRDTDQDGKADMVEYFGGYPDQGNYGTGMRIYNGYLYFSTAGEVYRYKMDPDDLLPVGEPELILSDDYKNAEYGYEHIAKPIAFDDKGHIYVPFGSPGDICQELNRKPGSPGMNPCPQLEWHGGIWQFDANKLNQTQKDGKRYATGIRSVVAMDWNVAENELYVVQHGRDDMNKSWPDLFGPWESALLPSEEFFRVEEGTDGGWPYYYYDHLEGKKKLNPEYGGDGVIQGDAHLVEQPLVGFPGHFAPNDLFFYKGDQFPERYKNGAFVAFHGSTIRGPYPQGGYFVAFVPFEKGRPSGSWEVFADGFAGLDTIVNTGDALARPMGIAMGPDGSLYISESVKGKIWRIMYKGNRSDFGQEALSKLEERKNQRTNIKNPDKERDNLETGLIESGAQVYNLYCGTCHQRDGRGDGNRFPPITNSKVVNGRNRPLIELILNGLEGVILVDGVAYNGVMPSHSFLSNAEISSVLTYIRKNFGNNSPSISAIEVGNVRKQIENQ
;
A
#
# COMPACT_ATOMS: atom_id res chain seq x y z
N MET A 1 8.61 -77.03 -59.51
CA MET A 1 7.91 -76.25 -60.55
C MET A 1 6.48 -76.76 -60.70
N LYS A 2 5.50 -76.15 -60.00
CA LYS A 2 4.06 -76.10 -60.34
C LYS A 2 3.28 -75.54 -59.16
N LEU A 3 2.47 -74.52 -59.46
CA LEU A 3 1.39 -74.00 -58.63
C LEU A 3 0.38 -75.09 -58.27
N VAL A 4 -0.23 -75.01 -57.09
CA VAL A 4 -1.65 -75.33 -56.88
C VAL A 4 -2.24 -74.41 -55.81
N ARG A 5 -3.23 -73.61 -56.19
CA ARG A 5 -4.27 -73.02 -55.32
C ARG A 5 -5.26 -74.13 -54.96
N TYR A 6 -5.76 -74.18 -53.74
CA TYR A 6 -7.16 -74.57 -53.51
C TYR A 6 -7.77 -73.89 -52.28
N LYS A 7 -9.08 -73.74 -52.39
CA LYS A 7 -10.00 -72.92 -51.61
C LYS A 7 -10.87 -73.84 -50.74
N MET A 8 -11.22 -73.34 -49.55
CA MET A 8 -12.45 -73.56 -48.77
C MET A 8 -12.78 -74.91 -48.10
N ASP A 9 -13.17 -74.73 -46.83
CA ASP A 9 -14.19 -75.38 -45.99
C ASP A 9 -13.89 -76.72 -45.28
N SER A 10 -13.80 -76.66 -43.94
CA SER A 10 -14.82 -77.26 -43.04
C SER A 10 -14.52 -77.12 -41.52
N VAL A 11 -15.53 -76.59 -40.81
CA VAL A 11 -16.13 -77.08 -39.53
C VAL A 11 -15.25 -77.20 -38.26
N SER A 12 -15.56 -76.39 -37.23
CA SER A 12 -16.18 -76.82 -35.95
C SER A 12 -15.93 -75.83 -34.79
N SER A 13 -17.04 -75.37 -34.21
CA SER A 13 -17.32 -75.12 -32.78
C SER A 13 -16.18 -75.03 -31.76
N TYR A 14 -16.04 -73.87 -31.09
CA TYR A 14 -15.79 -73.80 -29.63
C TYR A 14 -16.38 -72.50 -29.04
N SER A 15 -17.09 -72.66 -27.92
CA SER A 15 -17.71 -71.63 -27.10
C SER A 15 -16.73 -70.53 -26.66
N PHE A 16 -17.13 -69.26 -26.79
CA PHE A 16 -16.49 -68.15 -26.08
C PHE A 16 -17.47 -67.52 -25.09
N CYS A 17 -17.11 -67.67 -23.82
CA CYS A 17 -17.76 -67.08 -22.66
C CYS A 17 -17.54 -65.55 -22.70
N TRP A 18 -18.62 -64.78 -22.89
CA TRP A 18 -18.59 -63.33 -22.71
C TRP A 18 -18.85 -63.01 -21.24
N ILE A 19 -17.79 -62.76 -20.47
CA ILE A 19 -17.88 -62.07 -19.18
C ILE A 19 -17.71 -60.58 -19.48
N GLY A 20 -18.82 -59.84 -19.48
CA GLY A 20 -18.80 -58.38 -19.50
C GLY A 20 -18.35 -57.85 -18.15
N PHE A 21 -17.15 -57.26 -18.09
CA PHE A 21 -16.73 -56.45 -16.95
C PHE A 21 -17.20 -55.01 -17.17
N ILE A 22 -18.28 -54.62 -16.49
CA ILE A 22 -18.71 -53.24 -16.37
C ILE A 22 -17.81 -52.58 -15.31
N PHE A 23 -16.91 -51.71 -15.74
CA PHE A 23 -16.13 -50.84 -14.86
C PHE A 23 -17.05 -49.75 -14.31
N PHE A 24 -17.53 -49.92 -13.09
CA PHE A 24 -18.19 -48.87 -12.32
C PHE A 24 -17.11 -47.90 -11.82
N ILE A 25 -16.96 -46.75 -12.49
CA ILE A 25 -16.19 -45.61 -11.97
C ILE A 25 -16.99 -45.03 -10.81
N LEU A 26 -16.62 -45.39 -9.59
CA LEU A 26 -17.06 -44.72 -8.36
C LEU A 26 -16.40 -43.34 -8.32
N VAL A 27 -17.12 -42.32 -8.80
CA VAL A 27 -16.79 -40.93 -8.54
C VAL A 27 -17.04 -40.69 -7.04
N PHE A 28 -15.99 -40.75 -6.24
CA PHE A 28 -16.00 -40.19 -4.89
C PHE A 28 -16.11 -38.68 -5.03
N VAL A 29 -17.35 -38.17 -5.08
CA VAL A 29 -17.62 -36.77 -4.74
C VAL A 29 -17.28 -36.64 -3.27
N SER A 30 -16.08 -36.15 -2.98
CA SER A 30 -15.73 -35.68 -1.66
C SER A 30 -16.63 -34.48 -1.35
N CYS A 31 -17.76 -34.71 -0.70
CA CYS A 31 -18.50 -33.66 -0.02
C CYS A 31 -17.59 -33.15 1.09
N GLN A 32 -16.78 -32.12 0.80
CA GLN A 32 -16.14 -31.37 1.86
C GLN A 32 -17.27 -30.83 2.76
N PRO A 33 -17.22 -31.05 4.09
CA PRO A 33 -18.21 -30.48 4.98
C PRO A 33 -18.22 -28.97 4.77
N LYS A 34 -19.41 -28.39 4.58
CA LYS A 34 -19.55 -26.93 4.52
C LYS A 34 -18.99 -26.36 5.81
N VAL A 35 -17.81 -25.72 5.73
CA VAL A 35 -17.21 -25.01 6.86
C VAL A 35 -18.24 -23.98 7.32
N LYS A 36 -18.65 -24.09 8.59
CA LYS A 36 -19.60 -23.14 9.16
C LYS A 36 -18.83 -21.84 9.42
N LEU A 37 -19.11 -20.82 8.63
CA LEU A 37 -18.51 -19.50 8.80
C LEU A 37 -18.98 -18.88 10.14
N PRO A 38 -18.09 -18.20 10.88
CA PRO A 38 -18.48 -17.46 12.06
C PRO A 38 -19.42 -16.29 11.71
N ASN A 39 -20.02 -15.68 12.74
CA ASN A 39 -20.80 -14.47 12.55
C ASN A 39 -19.89 -13.27 12.42
N GLY A 40 -20.19 -12.36 11.49
CA GLY A 40 -19.53 -11.06 11.41
C GLY A 40 -19.73 -10.25 12.69
N ASP A 41 -18.76 -9.39 12.98
CA ASP A 41 -18.88 -8.39 14.04
C ASP A 41 -19.89 -7.31 13.64
N GLU A 42 -20.50 -6.68 14.65
CA GLU A 42 -21.39 -5.54 14.42
C GLU A 42 -20.68 -4.45 13.62
N GLY A 43 -21.34 -3.96 12.56
CA GLY A 43 -20.77 -2.96 11.66
C GLY A 43 -19.49 -3.43 10.94
N ASN A 44 -19.28 -4.74 10.78
CA ASN A 44 -18.13 -5.36 10.11
C ASN A 44 -16.78 -4.89 10.68
N GLY A 45 -16.71 -4.63 11.99
CA GLY A 45 -15.50 -4.12 12.62
C GLY A 45 -15.03 -2.77 12.07
N GLY A 46 -15.97 -1.95 11.56
CA GLY A 46 -15.72 -0.63 10.97
C GLY A 46 -15.55 -0.62 9.45
N LEU A 47 -15.67 -1.78 8.78
CA LEU A 47 -15.55 -1.85 7.32
C LEU A 47 -16.89 -1.68 6.60
N PHE A 48 -16.85 -1.00 5.46
CA PHE A 48 -17.92 -1.01 4.47
C PHE A 48 -17.58 -2.03 3.39
N LEU A 49 -18.50 -2.96 3.14
CA LEU A 49 -18.35 -4.09 2.23
C LEU A 49 -19.58 -4.22 1.33
N PRO A 50 -19.47 -4.87 0.15
CA PRO A 50 -20.62 -5.20 -0.67
C PRO A 50 -21.66 -6.02 0.08
N ASP A 51 -22.93 -5.89 -0.29
CA ASP A 51 -24.01 -6.60 0.39
C ASP A 51 -23.81 -8.13 0.28
N GLY A 52 -24.06 -8.83 1.40
CA GLY A 52 -23.82 -10.26 1.54
C GLY A 52 -22.42 -10.62 2.05
N PHE A 53 -21.50 -9.66 2.13
CA PHE A 53 -20.24 -9.83 2.86
C PHE A 53 -20.38 -9.41 4.33
N GLU A 54 -19.68 -10.13 5.20
CA GLU A 54 -19.52 -9.83 6.62
C GLU A 54 -18.03 -9.86 6.97
N ALA A 55 -17.61 -9.11 8.00
CA ALA A 55 -16.25 -9.20 8.54
C ALA A 55 -16.22 -9.48 10.03
N VAL A 56 -15.22 -10.27 10.45
CA VAL A 56 -14.84 -10.47 11.85
C VAL A 56 -13.48 -9.83 12.07
N VAL A 57 -13.33 -9.08 13.17
CA VAL A 57 -12.02 -8.66 13.67
C VAL A 57 -11.40 -9.88 14.36
N VAL A 58 -10.37 -10.43 13.71
CA VAL A 58 -9.62 -11.59 14.23
C VAL A 58 -8.80 -11.16 15.44
N VAL A 59 -8.14 -10.00 15.32
CA VAL A 59 -7.36 -9.38 16.40
C VAL A 59 -7.37 -7.87 16.22
N ASP A 60 -7.49 -7.12 17.32
CA ASP A 60 -7.57 -5.66 17.28
C ASP A 60 -6.21 -4.96 17.17
N SER A 61 -5.12 -5.59 17.62
CA SER A 61 -3.78 -5.01 17.62
C SER A 61 -2.70 -6.05 17.86
N ILE A 62 -1.68 -6.07 17.00
CA ILE A 62 -0.47 -6.90 17.15
C ILE A 62 0.83 -6.10 16.91
N GLY A 63 0.73 -4.78 16.80
CA GLY A 63 1.82 -3.91 16.39
C GLY A 63 1.79 -3.59 14.90
N ARG A 64 2.85 -2.99 14.36
CA ARG A 64 2.83 -2.40 13.01
C ARG A 64 2.90 -3.48 11.92
N ALA A 65 1.77 -4.11 11.63
CA ALA A 65 1.67 -5.21 10.66
C ALA A 65 2.02 -4.77 9.23
N ARG A 66 2.59 -5.71 8.47
CA ARG A 66 2.93 -5.62 7.05
C ARG A 66 2.17 -6.73 6.31
N HIS A 67 2.83 -7.52 5.47
CA HIS A 67 2.18 -8.67 4.82
C HIS A 67 1.84 -9.78 5.82
N LEU A 68 0.84 -10.57 5.45
CA LEU A 68 0.46 -11.79 6.16
C LEU A 68 0.37 -12.98 5.19
N ALA A 69 0.38 -14.18 5.75
CA ALA A 69 0.05 -15.43 5.07
C ALA A 69 -0.86 -16.27 5.97
N VAL A 70 -1.71 -17.09 5.36
CA VAL A 70 -2.58 -18.01 6.10
C VAL A 70 -2.26 -19.42 5.65
N SER A 71 -2.07 -20.33 6.60
CA SER A 71 -1.78 -21.74 6.33
C SER A 71 -3.04 -22.53 5.98
N GLU A 72 -2.87 -23.75 5.50
CA GLU A 72 -3.98 -24.69 5.25
C GLU A 72 -4.77 -25.06 6.51
N LEU A 73 -4.19 -24.87 7.70
CA LEU A 73 -4.86 -25.07 8.99
C LEU A 73 -5.61 -23.83 9.47
N GLY A 74 -5.47 -22.70 8.77
CA GLY A 74 -6.08 -21.43 9.16
C GLY A 74 -5.19 -20.55 10.05
N ASP A 75 -3.99 -21.01 10.45
CA ASP A 75 -3.05 -20.17 11.19
C ASP A 75 -2.59 -18.98 10.37
N ILE A 76 -2.54 -17.82 11.01
CA ILE A 76 -2.18 -16.55 10.38
C ILE A 76 -0.78 -16.16 10.84
N TYR A 77 0.09 -15.89 9.89
CA TYR A 77 1.45 -15.43 10.13
C TYR A 77 1.60 -14.01 9.60
N VAL A 78 2.17 -13.11 10.39
CA VAL A 78 2.25 -11.68 10.05
C VAL A 78 3.66 -11.17 10.23
N LYS A 79 4.19 -10.49 9.21
CA LYS A 79 5.45 -9.75 9.35
C LYS A 79 5.17 -8.39 9.99
N LEU A 80 5.92 -8.04 11.04
CA LEU A 80 5.92 -6.69 11.59
C LEU A 80 6.94 -5.80 10.84
N ARG A 81 6.63 -4.50 10.76
CA ARG A 81 7.51 -3.49 10.16
C ARG A 81 8.85 -3.38 10.88
N VAL A 82 8.79 -3.46 12.20
CA VAL A 82 9.91 -3.41 13.14
C VAL A 82 9.65 -4.50 14.17
N PRO A 83 10.69 -5.21 14.62
CA PRO A 83 10.56 -6.11 15.75
C PRO A 83 10.07 -5.43 17.03
N ASP A 84 9.53 -6.22 17.94
CA ASP A 84 9.29 -5.78 19.31
C ASP A 84 10.61 -5.56 20.09
N LYS A 85 10.50 -5.25 21.38
CA LYS A 85 11.66 -4.97 22.22
C LYS A 85 12.54 -6.19 22.46
N GLU A 86 11.97 -7.39 22.33
CA GLU A 86 12.65 -8.67 22.45
C GLU A 86 13.27 -9.13 21.10
N GLY A 87 13.14 -8.34 20.04
CA GLY A 87 13.68 -8.65 18.71
C GLY A 87 12.79 -9.62 17.91
N ARG A 88 11.53 -9.79 18.31
CA ARG A 88 10.57 -10.67 17.62
C ARG A 88 9.82 -9.86 16.57
N GLY A 89 10.03 -10.22 15.31
CA GLY A 89 9.50 -9.49 14.16
C GLY A 89 8.35 -10.19 13.44
N ILE A 90 7.90 -11.34 13.93
CA ILE A 90 6.83 -12.14 13.35
C ILE A 90 5.79 -12.45 14.42
N VAL A 91 4.51 -12.48 14.02
CA VAL A 91 3.40 -12.89 14.88
C VAL A 91 2.72 -14.10 14.25
N GLY A 92 2.56 -15.18 15.02
CA GLY A 92 1.71 -16.32 14.70
C GLY A 92 0.40 -16.21 15.47
N ILE A 93 -0.72 -16.44 14.80
CA ILE A 93 -2.07 -16.27 15.35
C ILE A 93 -2.90 -17.51 15.03
N ARG A 94 -3.60 -18.04 16.04
CA ARG A 94 -4.49 -19.21 15.92
C ARG A 94 -5.82 -18.95 16.63
N ASP A 95 -6.88 -19.34 15.93
CA ASP A 95 -8.25 -19.46 16.43
C ASP A 95 -8.48 -20.93 16.80
N THR A 96 -8.63 -21.23 18.09
CA THR A 96 -8.66 -22.61 18.60
C THR A 96 -10.08 -23.16 18.75
N ASP A 97 -11.08 -22.28 18.84
CA ASP A 97 -12.49 -22.66 18.98
C ASP A 97 -13.33 -22.40 17.71
N GLN A 98 -12.71 -21.83 16.67
CA GLN A 98 -13.28 -21.55 15.34
C GLN A 98 -14.38 -20.48 15.36
N ASP A 99 -14.35 -19.55 16.33
CA ASP A 99 -15.29 -18.42 16.39
C ASP A 99 -14.90 -17.25 15.46
N GLY A 100 -13.76 -17.34 14.78
CA GLY A 100 -13.20 -16.33 13.89
C GLY A 100 -12.26 -15.34 14.55
N LYS A 101 -12.00 -15.47 15.86
CA LYS A 101 -11.14 -14.58 16.66
C LYS A 101 -9.90 -15.32 17.16
N ALA A 102 -8.86 -14.56 17.40
CA ALA A 102 -7.60 -15.10 17.89
C ALA A 102 -7.69 -15.49 19.37
N ASP A 103 -7.42 -16.75 19.69
CA ASP A 103 -7.21 -17.23 21.07
C ASP A 103 -5.73 -17.25 21.45
N MET A 104 -4.88 -17.44 20.45
CA MET A 104 -3.44 -17.58 20.62
C MET A 104 -2.74 -16.59 19.70
N VAL A 105 -1.87 -15.76 20.29
CA VAL A 105 -1.06 -14.75 19.60
C VAL A 105 0.37 -14.87 20.12
N GLU A 106 1.24 -15.49 19.33
CA GLU A 106 2.62 -15.74 19.69
C GLU A 106 3.57 -14.91 18.84
N TYR A 107 4.55 -14.28 19.49
CA TYR A 107 5.57 -13.48 18.83
C TYR A 107 6.85 -14.29 18.74
N PHE A 108 7.49 -14.28 17.57
CA PHE A 108 8.74 -15.00 17.36
C PHE A 108 9.70 -14.26 16.42
N GLY A 109 10.94 -14.73 16.44
CA GLY A 109 12.09 -14.12 15.79
C GLY A 109 13.29 -15.06 15.90
N GLY A 110 14.50 -14.50 15.98
CA GLY A 110 15.74 -15.28 15.90
C GLY A 110 16.59 -14.95 14.67
N TYR A 111 16.34 -13.79 14.06
CA TYR A 111 17.09 -13.27 12.92
C TYR A 111 17.46 -11.80 13.16
N PRO A 112 18.55 -11.30 12.59
CA PRO A 112 18.85 -9.87 12.59
C PRO A 112 17.78 -9.08 11.83
N ASP A 113 17.15 -8.12 12.49
CA ASP A 113 16.25 -7.16 11.85
C ASP A 113 16.53 -5.77 12.41
N GLN A 114 17.51 -5.12 11.78
CA GLN A 114 18.05 -3.82 12.19
C GLN A 114 17.43 -2.66 11.38
N GLY A 115 16.42 -2.95 10.55
CA GLY A 115 15.76 -2.00 9.64
C GLY A 115 14.38 -1.56 10.14
N ASN A 116 13.75 -0.63 9.40
CA ASN A 116 12.38 -0.16 9.67
C ASN A 116 11.44 -0.42 8.47
N TYR A 117 11.69 -1.54 7.77
CA TYR A 117 11.08 -1.85 6.47
C TYR A 117 10.75 -3.33 6.27
N GLY A 118 10.61 -4.11 7.36
CA GLY A 118 10.09 -5.48 7.27
C GLY A 118 8.81 -5.51 6.42
N THR A 119 8.66 -6.49 5.53
CA THR A 119 7.57 -6.46 4.53
C THR A 119 6.96 -7.83 4.29
N GLY A 120 7.65 -8.72 3.58
CA GLY A 120 7.08 -9.93 2.98
C GLY A 120 6.68 -10.98 4.00
N MET A 121 5.62 -11.72 3.68
CA MET A 121 5.18 -12.91 4.39
C MET A 121 4.43 -13.81 3.40
N ARG A 122 4.96 -15.00 3.12
CA ARG A 122 4.38 -15.99 2.18
C ARG A 122 4.69 -17.40 2.64
N ILE A 123 3.78 -18.34 2.37
CA ILE A 123 4.01 -19.77 2.57
C ILE A 123 4.33 -20.39 1.22
N TYR A 124 5.43 -21.14 1.14
CA TYR A 124 5.85 -21.84 -0.08
C TYR A 124 6.57 -23.14 0.25
N ASN A 125 6.13 -24.26 -0.33
CA ASN A 125 6.73 -25.59 -0.17
C ASN A 125 7.01 -26.01 1.29
N GLY A 126 6.07 -25.71 2.20
CA GLY A 126 6.16 -26.04 3.63
C GLY A 126 7.19 -25.21 4.40
N TYR A 127 7.50 -24.02 3.90
CA TYR A 127 8.30 -23.01 4.58
C TYR A 127 7.53 -21.69 4.65
N LEU A 128 7.75 -20.97 5.75
CA LEU A 128 7.27 -19.61 5.95
C LEU A 128 8.38 -18.64 5.55
N TYR A 129 8.25 -17.99 4.40
CA TYR A 129 9.19 -16.98 3.92
C TYR A 129 8.77 -15.60 4.37
N PHE A 130 9.75 -14.78 4.74
CA PHE A 130 9.54 -13.41 5.17
C PHE A 130 10.75 -12.55 4.87
N SER A 131 10.57 -11.23 4.89
CA SER A 131 11.66 -10.30 4.60
C SER A 131 11.74 -9.13 5.57
N THR A 132 12.99 -8.72 5.82
CA THR A 132 13.38 -7.50 6.53
C THR A 132 13.59 -6.37 5.50
N ALA A 133 14.33 -5.33 5.88
CA ALA A 133 14.78 -4.30 4.95
C ALA A 133 15.89 -4.76 3.98
N GLY A 134 16.73 -5.72 4.39
CA GLY A 134 17.90 -6.15 3.61
C GLY A 134 17.96 -7.65 3.35
N GLU A 135 17.09 -8.45 3.95
CA GLU A 135 17.21 -9.90 3.91
C GLU A 135 15.88 -10.58 3.62
N VAL A 136 15.96 -11.73 2.95
CA VAL A 136 14.86 -12.69 2.84
C VAL A 136 15.27 -13.94 3.61
N TYR A 137 14.40 -14.37 4.51
CA TYR A 137 14.57 -15.55 5.32
C TYR A 137 13.44 -16.54 5.08
N ARG A 138 13.62 -17.77 5.57
CA ARG A 138 12.52 -18.72 5.74
C ARG A 138 12.65 -19.54 7.02
N TYR A 139 11.52 -19.96 7.55
CA TYR A 139 11.43 -20.99 8.57
C TYR A 139 10.84 -22.28 8.00
N LYS A 140 11.31 -23.44 8.49
CA LYS A 140 10.57 -24.68 8.26
C LYS A 140 9.31 -24.67 9.13
N MET A 141 8.16 -24.83 8.49
CA MET A 141 6.89 -24.90 9.22
C MET A 141 6.72 -26.28 9.86
N ASP A 142 6.13 -26.28 11.04
CA ASP A 142 5.60 -27.49 11.68
C ASP A 142 4.10 -27.59 11.33
N PRO A 143 3.62 -28.70 10.76
CA PRO A 143 2.20 -28.89 10.53
C PRO A 143 1.39 -29.07 11.83
N ASP A 144 2.03 -29.40 12.95
CA ASP A 144 1.35 -29.69 14.21
C ASP A 144 1.45 -28.54 15.24
N ASP A 145 2.29 -27.53 14.98
CA ASP A 145 2.54 -26.39 15.88
C ASP A 145 2.31 -25.04 15.18
N LEU A 146 1.95 -24.02 15.94
CA LEU A 146 1.83 -22.64 15.46
C LEU A 146 3.21 -22.03 15.23
N LEU A 147 4.21 -22.40 16.02
CA LEU A 147 5.55 -21.85 15.88
C LEU A 147 6.41 -22.76 14.98
N PRO A 148 7.21 -22.18 14.07
CA PRO A 148 8.11 -22.97 13.25
C PRO A 148 9.22 -23.64 14.07
N VAL A 149 9.82 -24.68 13.48
CA VAL A 149 10.89 -25.46 14.11
C VAL A 149 12.26 -24.97 13.67
N GLY A 150 13.17 -24.80 14.63
CA GLY A 150 14.58 -24.50 14.39
C GLY A 150 14.88 -23.02 14.12
N GLU A 151 16.09 -22.77 13.65
CA GLU A 151 16.59 -21.43 13.33
C GLU A 151 16.18 -21.00 11.91
N PRO A 152 16.01 -19.68 11.65
CA PRO A 152 15.69 -19.20 10.31
C PRO A 152 16.85 -19.43 9.34
N GLU A 153 16.51 -19.80 8.10
CA GLU A 153 17.47 -19.93 7.01
C GLU A 153 17.53 -18.63 6.20
N LEU A 154 18.74 -18.11 5.96
CA LEU A 154 18.95 -16.94 5.10
C LEU A 154 18.90 -17.35 3.62
N ILE A 155 17.99 -16.73 2.86
CA ILE A 155 17.80 -16.98 1.43
C ILE A 155 18.55 -15.96 0.59
N LEU A 156 18.38 -14.68 0.91
CA LEU A 156 18.95 -13.57 0.15
C LEU A 156 19.40 -12.46 1.10
N SER A 157 20.55 -11.85 0.82
CA SER A 157 21.02 -10.63 1.45
C SER A 157 21.25 -9.51 0.42
N ASP A 158 20.81 -8.30 0.76
CA ASP A 158 20.96 -7.04 0.03
C ASP A 158 21.74 -6.04 0.88
N ASP A 159 22.89 -5.59 0.38
CA ASP A 159 23.75 -4.61 1.05
C ASP A 159 23.33 -3.16 0.74
N TYR A 160 22.03 -2.91 0.85
CA TYR A 160 21.41 -1.64 0.45
C TYR A 160 22.03 -0.42 1.15
N LYS A 161 22.61 -0.59 2.36
CA LYS A 161 23.24 0.50 3.12
C LYS A 161 24.50 1.03 2.45
N ASN A 162 25.16 0.21 1.64
CA ASN A 162 26.34 0.58 0.86
C ASN A 162 26.01 0.87 -0.61
N ALA A 163 24.73 0.97 -0.97
CA ALA A 163 24.32 1.31 -2.33
C ALA A 163 24.82 2.71 -2.72
N GLU A 164 25.51 2.78 -3.86
CA GLU A 164 26.19 3.99 -4.36
C GLU A 164 25.27 5.22 -4.46
N TYR A 165 24.01 4.99 -4.86
CA TYR A 165 23.05 6.04 -5.15
C TYR A 165 22.01 6.28 -4.04
N GLY A 166 22.12 5.59 -2.90
CA GLY A 166 21.16 5.66 -1.79
C GLY A 166 20.20 4.45 -1.72
N TYR A 167 19.17 4.54 -0.86
CA TYR A 167 18.31 3.39 -0.54
C TYR A 167 16.89 3.76 -0.03
N GLU A 168 16.16 4.62 -0.74
CA GLU A 168 14.81 5.01 -0.31
C GLU A 168 13.75 3.88 -0.37
N HIS A 169 13.84 2.97 -1.36
CA HIS A 169 12.83 1.94 -1.60
C HIS A 169 13.39 0.52 -1.43
N ILE A 170 13.47 0.08 -0.17
CA ILE A 170 14.10 -1.21 0.23
C ILE A 170 13.12 -2.28 0.69
N ALA A 171 11.81 -2.08 0.48
CA ALA A 171 10.84 -3.14 0.75
C ALA A 171 11.12 -4.36 -0.15
N LYS A 172 11.03 -5.56 0.43
CA LYS A 172 11.26 -6.83 -0.28
C LYS A 172 10.00 -7.71 -0.25
N PRO A 173 8.88 -7.34 -0.91
CA PRO A 173 7.82 -8.33 -1.15
C PRO A 173 8.39 -9.51 -1.96
N ILE A 174 7.75 -10.66 -1.85
CA ILE A 174 8.22 -11.90 -2.49
C ILE A 174 7.05 -12.62 -3.16
N ALA A 175 7.33 -13.23 -4.29
CA ALA A 175 6.40 -14.07 -5.05
C ALA A 175 7.17 -15.29 -5.58
N PHE A 176 6.44 -16.37 -5.84
CA PHE A 176 7.02 -17.64 -6.27
C PHE A 176 6.31 -18.14 -7.53
N ASP A 177 7.05 -18.71 -8.46
CA ASP A 177 6.47 -19.48 -9.55
C ASP A 177 6.33 -20.97 -9.20
N ASP A 178 5.78 -21.73 -10.15
CA ASP A 178 5.61 -23.18 -10.07
C ASP A 178 6.90 -23.98 -10.36
N LYS A 179 8.01 -23.29 -10.68
CA LYS A 179 9.29 -23.91 -11.07
C LYS A 179 10.36 -23.83 -9.98
N GLY A 180 10.04 -23.27 -8.82
CA GLY A 180 10.99 -23.14 -7.71
C GLY A 180 11.75 -21.82 -7.69
N HIS A 181 11.31 -20.81 -8.45
CA HIS A 181 11.92 -19.49 -8.41
C HIS A 181 11.23 -18.57 -7.40
N ILE A 182 12.02 -17.67 -6.81
CA ILE A 182 11.55 -16.55 -6.00
C ILE A 182 11.87 -15.24 -6.72
N TYR A 183 10.90 -14.33 -6.74
CA TYR A 183 11.02 -13.00 -7.34
C TYR A 183 11.11 -11.96 -6.23
N VAL A 184 12.13 -11.10 -6.31
CA VAL A 184 12.41 -10.08 -5.29
C VAL A 184 12.73 -8.75 -5.98
N PRO A 185 12.03 -7.65 -5.65
CA PRO A 185 12.36 -6.34 -6.20
C PRO A 185 13.57 -5.71 -5.52
N PHE A 186 14.31 -4.92 -6.29
CA PHE A 186 15.31 -3.98 -5.80
C PHE A 186 14.84 -2.60 -6.23
N GLY A 187 14.12 -1.92 -5.34
CA GLY A 187 13.51 -0.63 -5.61
C GLY A 187 14.55 0.47 -5.86
N SER A 188 14.08 1.59 -6.41
CA SER A 188 14.92 2.72 -6.73
C SER A 188 15.62 3.29 -5.48
N PRO A 189 16.85 3.78 -5.62
CA PRO A 189 17.58 4.37 -4.49
C PRO A 189 17.04 5.77 -4.10
N GLY A 190 16.28 6.41 -4.99
CA GLY A 190 15.61 7.70 -4.78
C GLY A 190 14.30 7.81 -5.57
N ASP A 191 13.77 9.04 -5.69
CA ASP A 191 12.46 9.26 -6.31
C ASP A 191 12.48 9.08 -7.84
N ILE A 192 13.37 9.82 -8.49
CA ILE A 192 13.71 9.72 -9.92
C ILE A 192 15.23 9.63 -10.04
N CYS A 193 15.71 8.93 -11.07
CA CYS A 193 17.14 8.89 -11.39
C CYS A 193 17.61 10.25 -11.91
N GLN A 194 18.16 11.06 -11.02
CA GLN A 194 18.53 12.45 -11.29
C GLN A 194 19.83 12.82 -10.57
N GLU A 195 20.51 13.87 -11.03
CA GLU A 195 21.81 14.29 -10.48
C GLU A 195 21.74 14.62 -8.98
N LEU A 196 20.66 15.27 -8.55
CA LEU A 196 20.43 15.68 -7.16
C LEU A 196 19.03 15.24 -6.72
N ASN A 197 18.94 14.08 -6.06
CA ASN A 197 17.68 13.46 -5.63
C ASN A 197 16.76 14.44 -4.86
N ARG A 198 15.47 14.46 -5.22
CA ARG A 198 14.40 15.32 -4.68
C ARG A 198 14.66 16.83 -4.67
N LYS A 199 15.65 17.31 -5.45
CA LYS A 199 15.90 18.74 -5.65
C LYS A 199 15.06 19.26 -6.81
N PRO A 200 14.25 20.33 -6.61
CA PRO A 200 13.50 20.95 -7.70
C PRO A 200 14.39 21.35 -8.87
N GLY A 201 13.92 21.09 -10.09
CA GLY A 201 14.64 21.37 -11.34
C GLY A 201 15.91 20.56 -11.57
N SER A 202 16.20 19.51 -10.79
CA SER A 202 17.37 18.66 -11.05
C SER A 202 17.21 17.91 -12.38
N PRO A 203 18.20 17.94 -13.27
CA PRO A 203 18.16 17.14 -14.49
C PRO A 203 18.32 15.64 -14.16
N GLY A 204 17.77 14.81 -15.05
CA GLY A 204 17.88 13.36 -15.04
C GLY A 204 19.27 12.88 -15.46
N MET A 205 19.68 11.72 -14.97
CA MET A 205 20.91 11.07 -15.45
C MET A 205 20.58 10.20 -16.67
N ASN A 206 21.20 10.48 -17.82
CA ASN A 206 20.92 9.76 -19.08
C ASN A 206 22.23 9.23 -19.75
N PRO A 207 22.42 7.90 -19.87
CA PRO A 207 21.55 6.85 -19.36
C PRO A 207 21.53 6.82 -17.82
N CYS A 208 20.43 6.35 -17.24
CA CYS A 208 20.31 6.21 -15.79
C CYS A 208 21.20 5.05 -15.29
N PRO A 209 22.25 5.31 -14.49
CA PRO A 209 23.12 4.25 -13.99
C PRO A 209 22.43 3.36 -12.95
N GLN A 210 21.38 3.85 -12.28
CA GLN A 210 20.69 3.12 -11.23
C GLN A 210 19.98 1.86 -11.77
N LEU A 211 19.58 1.84 -13.05
CA LEU A 211 18.89 0.70 -13.67
C LEU A 211 19.74 -0.57 -13.77
N GLU A 212 21.06 -0.47 -13.55
CA GLU A 212 21.93 -1.65 -13.50
C GLU A 212 21.55 -2.57 -12.33
N TRP A 213 21.25 -2.00 -11.15
CA TRP A 213 21.03 -2.73 -9.90
C TRP A 213 19.74 -2.35 -9.16
N HIS A 214 18.95 -1.40 -9.64
CA HIS A 214 17.74 -0.91 -8.97
C HIS A 214 16.63 -0.58 -9.96
N GLY A 215 15.43 -0.31 -9.43
CA GLY A 215 14.25 -0.03 -10.23
C GLY A 215 13.79 -1.25 -11.03
N GLY A 216 13.84 -2.44 -10.43
CA GLY A 216 13.54 -3.68 -11.15
C GLY A 216 13.27 -4.87 -10.23
N ILE A 217 13.11 -6.05 -10.85
CA ILE A 217 12.80 -7.32 -10.18
C ILE A 217 13.83 -8.36 -10.61
N TRP A 218 14.33 -9.13 -9.64
CA TRP A 218 15.29 -10.21 -9.87
C TRP A 218 14.67 -11.56 -9.51
N GLN A 219 15.01 -12.57 -10.32
CA GLN A 219 14.64 -13.96 -10.14
C GLN A 219 15.81 -14.73 -9.50
N PHE A 220 15.52 -15.54 -8.50
CA PHE A 220 16.47 -16.39 -7.79
C PHE A 220 15.92 -17.81 -7.65
N ASP A 221 16.76 -18.76 -7.24
CA ASP A 221 16.30 -20.09 -6.80
C ASP A 221 15.76 -19.99 -5.36
N ALA A 222 14.51 -20.35 -5.13
CA ALA A 222 13.87 -20.27 -3.81
C ALA A 222 14.49 -21.21 -2.77
N ASN A 223 15.24 -22.23 -3.20
CA ASN A 223 15.85 -23.24 -2.34
C ASN A 223 17.35 -23.04 -2.11
N LYS A 224 17.98 -22.12 -2.84
CA LYS A 224 19.39 -21.79 -2.66
C LYS A 224 19.54 -20.79 -1.51
N LEU A 225 20.31 -21.17 -0.49
CA LEU A 225 20.60 -20.31 0.66
C LEU A 225 21.71 -19.29 0.34
N ASN A 226 21.74 -18.21 1.11
CA ASN A 226 22.81 -17.20 1.12
C ASN A 226 23.11 -16.56 -0.25
N GLN A 227 22.07 -16.29 -1.03
CA GLN A 227 22.21 -15.58 -2.30
C GLN A 227 22.47 -14.09 -2.05
N THR A 228 23.10 -13.45 -3.03
CA THR A 228 23.19 -11.99 -3.14
C THR A 228 22.53 -11.54 -4.44
N GLN A 229 22.29 -10.25 -4.63
CA GLN A 229 21.70 -9.74 -5.88
C GLN A 229 22.44 -10.21 -7.14
N LYS A 230 23.77 -10.40 -7.06
CA LYS A 230 24.63 -10.88 -8.16
C LYS A 230 24.35 -12.32 -8.57
N ASP A 231 23.79 -13.13 -7.68
CA ASP A 231 23.35 -14.49 -7.98
C ASP A 231 22.04 -14.53 -8.77
N GLY A 232 21.27 -13.43 -8.75
CA GLY A 232 19.96 -13.34 -9.38
C GLY A 232 20.03 -12.94 -10.85
N LYS A 233 19.03 -13.38 -11.61
CA LYS A 233 18.80 -12.92 -12.97
C LYS A 233 17.88 -11.70 -12.92
N ARG A 234 18.28 -10.56 -13.50
CA ARG A 234 17.38 -9.41 -13.66
C ARG A 234 16.22 -9.84 -14.57
N TYR A 235 15.03 -9.89 -13.99
CA TYR A 235 13.81 -10.34 -14.64
C TYR A 235 13.07 -9.17 -15.30
N ALA A 236 12.99 -8.03 -14.62
CA ALA A 236 12.39 -6.81 -15.13
C ALA A 236 13.15 -5.56 -14.67
N THR A 237 12.98 -4.47 -15.40
CA THR A 237 13.59 -3.15 -15.14
C THR A 237 12.54 -2.05 -15.28
N GLY A 238 12.90 -0.81 -14.93
CA GLY A 238 12.05 0.36 -15.09
C GLY A 238 10.79 0.38 -14.22
N ILE A 239 10.83 -0.28 -13.06
CA ILE A 239 9.74 -0.30 -12.07
C ILE A 239 10.27 0.30 -10.78
N ARG A 240 9.79 1.51 -10.42
CA ARG A 240 10.37 2.35 -9.35
C ARG A 240 10.41 1.64 -7.99
N SER A 241 9.24 1.28 -7.46
CA SER A 241 9.10 0.71 -6.13
C SER A 241 7.93 -0.25 -6.10
N VAL A 242 8.20 -1.50 -5.72
CA VAL A 242 7.21 -2.58 -5.66
C VAL A 242 7.00 -2.98 -4.20
N VAL A 243 5.75 -2.93 -3.77
CA VAL A 243 5.31 -3.48 -2.47
C VAL A 243 4.14 -4.44 -2.69
N ALA A 244 3.26 -4.12 -3.65
CA ALA A 244 2.20 -4.99 -4.13
C ALA A 244 2.68 -5.89 -5.28
N MET A 245 2.80 -7.19 -5.00
CA MET A 245 3.26 -8.20 -5.96
C MET A 245 2.64 -9.56 -5.65
N ASP A 246 2.21 -10.27 -6.69
CA ASP A 246 1.71 -11.64 -6.58
C ASP A 246 1.97 -12.43 -7.87
N TRP A 247 2.03 -13.75 -7.74
CA TRP A 247 2.09 -14.67 -8.86
C TRP A 247 0.68 -15.18 -9.19
N ASN A 248 0.18 -14.82 -10.36
CA ASN A 248 -1.09 -15.34 -10.83
C ASN A 248 -0.88 -16.76 -11.37
N VAL A 249 -1.22 -17.77 -10.56
CA VAL A 249 -1.06 -19.18 -10.92
C VAL A 249 -1.98 -19.63 -12.07
N ALA A 250 -3.09 -18.94 -12.33
CA ALA A 250 -3.97 -19.29 -13.44
C ALA A 250 -3.34 -18.94 -14.80
N GLU A 251 -2.52 -17.89 -14.82
CA GLU A 251 -1.84 -17.39 -16.02
C GLU A 251 -0.35 -17.79 -16.06
N ASN A 252 0.18 -18.24 -14.93
CA ASN A 252 1.59 -18.51 -14.67
C ASN A 252 2.50 -17.31 -14.95
N GLU A 253 2.13 -16.15 -14.42
CA GLU A 253 2.80 -14.87 -14.66
C GLU A 253 2.91 -14.03 -13.40
N LEU A 254 3.95 -13.18 -13.36
CA LEU A 254 4.15 -12.20 -12.31
C LEU A 254 3.32 -10.94 -12.58
N TYR A 255 2.78 -10.38 -11.51
CA TYR A 255 2.01 -9.15 -11.57
C TYR A 255 2.43 -8.22 -10.43
N VAL A 256 2.49 -6.92 -10.70
CA VAL A 256 2.85 -5.90 -9.70
C VAL A 256 1.99 -4.66 -9.83
N VAL A 257 1.82 -3.94 -8.72
CA VAL A 257 1.34 -2.55 -8.76
C VAL A 257 2.43 -1.67 -8.18
N GLN A 258 3.03 -0.81 -9.02
CA GLN A 258 4.14 0.04 -8.60
C GLN A 258 3.66 1.28 -7.86
N HIS A 259 4.53 1.81 -7.00
CA HIS A 259 4.43 3.18 -6.50
C HIS A 259 5.04 4.14 -7.53
N GLY A 260 4.23 5.03 -8.10
CA GLY A 260 4.67 6.11 -8.98
C GLY A 260 5.61 7.11 -8.29
N ARG A 261 6.27 7.98 -9.06
CA ARG A 261 7.13 9.05 -8.50
C ARG A 261 6.36 10.06 -7.65
N ASP A 262 7.09 10.80 -6.83
CA ASP A 262 6.54 11.81 -5.94
C ASP A 262 6.66 13.23 -6.53
N ASP A 263 6.05 14.20 -5.83
CA ASP A 263 6.45 15.62 -5.84
C ASP A 263 6.49 16.30 -7.24
N MET A 264 5.57 15.98 -8.16
CA MET A 264 5.51 16.62 -9.49
C MET A 264 5.44 18.15 -9.43
N ASN A 265 4.48 18.71 -8.68
CA ASN A 265 4.36 20.18 -8.53
C ASN A 265 5.52 20.78 -7.73
N LYS A 266 5.99 20.09 -6.68
CA LYS A 266 7.08 20.61 -5.84
C LYS A 266 8.42 20.63 -6.59
N SER A 267 8.65 19.65 -7.47
CA SER A 267 9.88 19.54 -8.25
C SER A 267 9.84 20.40 -9.51
N TRP A 268 8.65 20.53 -10.12
CA TRP A 268 8.43 21.21 -11.40
C TRP A 268 7.18 22.11 -11.36
N PRO A 269 7.16 23.16 -10.52
CA PRO A 269 5.98 24.00 -10.28
C PRO A 269 5.54 24.79 -11.52
N ASP A 270 6.45 25.02 -12.47
CA ASP A 270 6.15 25.71 -13.74
C ASP A 270 5.41 24.80 -14.74
N LEU A 271 5.45 23.48 -14.55
CA LEU A 271 4.85 22.48 -15.45
C LEU A 271 3.59 21.82 -14.87
N PHE A 272 3.57 21.57 -13.56
CA PHE A 272 2.47 20.89 -12.90
C PHE A 272 1.90 21.75 -11.80
N GLY A 273 0.58 21.89 -11.75
CA GLY A 273 -0.11 22.49 -10.63
C GLY A 273 -0.31 21.50 -9.48
N PRO A 274 -0.74 22.00 -8.31
CA PRO A 274 -0.98 21.15 -7.15
C PRO A 274 -2.05 20.08 -7.39
N TRP A 275 -3.04 20.37 -8.25
CA TRP A 275 -4.11 19.43 -8.58
C TRP A 275 -3.60 18.27 -9.44
N GLU A 276 -2.82 18.55 -10.49
CA GLU A 276 -2.19 17.49 -11.28
C GLU A 276 -1.28 16.65 -10.38
N SER A 277 -0.48 17.28 -9.52
CA SER A 277 0.42 16.57 -8.61
C SER A 277 -0.29 15.72 -7.56
N ALA A 278 -1.54 16.00 -7.22
CA ALA A 278 -2.33 15.16 -6.31
C ALA A 278 -2.92 13.91 -7.00
N LEU A 279 -2.91 13.86 -8.33
CA LEU A 279 -3.48 12.79 -9.16
C LEU A 279 -2.46 12.03 -9.99
N LEU A 280 -1.33 12.67 -10.28
CA LEU A 280 -0.26 12.17 -11.12
C LEU A 280 1.07 12.14 -10.37
N PRO A 281 1.97 11.23 -10.76
CA PRO A 281 1.76 10.15 -11.73
C PRO A 281 0.85 9.03 -11.19
N SER A 282 0.38 8.15 -12.07
CA SER A 282 -0.39 6.97 -11.65
C SER A 282 0.42 5.96 -10.84
N GLU A 283 -0.29 5.24 -9.97
CA GLU A 283 0.15 3.91 -9.54
C GLU A 283 -0.15 2.93 -10.69
N GLU A 284 0.85 2.19 -11.17
CA GLU A 284 0.75 1.42 -12.41
C GLU A 284 0.70 -0.08 -12.14
N PHE A 285 -0.33 -0.75 -12.67
CA PHE A 285 -0.51 -2.20 -12.60
C PHE A 285 0.09 -2.87 -13.84
N PHE A 286 1.15 -3.65 -13.69
CA PHE A 286 1.80 -4.39 -14.77
C PHE A 286 1.58 -5.91 -14.66
N ARG A 287 1.49 -6.56 -15.82
CA ARG A 287 1.96 -7.93 -16.01
C ARG A 287 3.46 -7.84 -16.28
N VAL A 288 4.25 -8.68 -15.61
CA VAL A 288 5.70 -8.66 -15.67
C VAL A 288 6.20 -9.98 -16.23
N GLU A 289 6.86 -9.91 -17.37
CA GLU A 289 7.53 -11.02 -18.04
C GLU A 289 9.04 -10.81 -18.01
N GLU A 290 9.79 -11.81 -18.44
CA GLU A 290 11.24 -11.65 -18.59
C GLU A 290 11.56 -10.56 -19.62
N GLY A 291 12.31 -9.55 -19.19
CA GLY A 291 12.71 -8.43 -20.03
C GLY A 291 11.75 -7.23 -20.01
N THR A 292 10.65 -7.29 -19.25
CA THR A 292 9.74 -6.15 -19.10
C THR A 292 10.50 -4.90 -18.63
N ASP A 293 10.27 -3.79 -19.33
CA ASP A 293 10.71 -2.45 -18.94
C ASP A 293 9.48 -1.59 -18.63
N GLY A 294 9.27 -1.23 -17.36
CA GLY A 294 8.15 -0.40 -16.90
C GLY A 294 8.30 1.09 -17.23
N GLY A 295 9.45 1.52 -17.74
CA GLY A 295 9.71 2.87 -18.23
C GLY A 295 10.21 3.89 -17.21
N TRP A 296 10.19 3.60 -15.89
CA TRP A 296 10.93 4.44 -14.93
C TRP A 296 12.44 4.36 -15.24
N PRO A 297 13.22 5.44 -15.11
CA PRO A 297 12.87 6.77 -14.64
C PRO A 297 12.38 7.71 -15.75
N TYR A 298 12.41 7.28 -17.01
CA TYR A 298 12.21 8.17 -18.16
C TYR A 298 10.75 8.56 -18.36
N TYR A 299 9.82 7.67 -18.03
CA TYR A 299 8.39 7.89 -18.28
C TYR A 299 7.57 7.76 -17.00
N TYR A 300 6.44 8.46 -16.97
CA TYR A 300 5.38 8.29 -15.98
C TYR A 300 4.04 8.10 -16.70
N TYR A 301 3.08 7.40 -16.09
CA TYR A 301 1.76 7.22 -16.68
C TYR A 301 0.75 8.26 -16.18
N ASP A 302 -0.05 8.76 -17.12
CA ASP A 302 -1.20 9.62 -16.90
C ASP A 302 -2.48 8.83 -17.22
N HIS A 303 -3.12 8.30 -16.18
CA HIS A 303 -4.37 7.55 -16.31
C HIS A 303 -5.55 8.39 -16.82
N LEU A 304 -5.51 9.73 -16.70
CA LEU A 304 -6.58 10.59 -17.20
C LEU A 304 -6.56 10.64 -18.73
N GLU A 305 -5.36 10.56 -19.32
CA GLU A 305 -5.17 10.53 -20.77
C GLU A 305 -4.94 9.11 -21.34
N GLY A 306 -4.67 8.13 -20.46
CA GLY A 306 -4.36 6.75 -20.85
C GLY A 306 -3.01 6.62 -21.55
N LYS A 307 -2.00 7.41 -21.15
CA LYS A 307 -0.71 7.51 -21.85
C LYS A 307 0.47 7.63 -20.91
N LYS A 308 1.60 7.03 -21.29
CA LYS A 308 2.91 7.38 -20.72
C LYS A 308 3.44 8.68 -21.31
N LYS A 309 4.00 9.52 -20.45
CA LYS A 309 4.58 10.83 -20.76
C LYS A 309 6.04 10.86 -20.29
N LEU A 310 6.87 11.61 -20.99
CA LEU A 310 8.28 11.81 -20.64
C LEU A 310 8.37 12.59 -19.33
N ASN A 311 9.19 12.13 -18.40
CA ASN A 311 9.44 12.83 -17.15
C ASN A 311 10.17 14.16 -17.41
N PRO A 312 9.87 15.22 -16.64
CA PRO A 312 10.50 16.53 -16.82
C PRO A 312 12.03 16.53 -16.67
N GLU A 313 12.56 15.66 -15.82
CA GLU A 313 14.00 15.44 -15.63
C GLU A 313 14.72 15.11 -16.96
N TYR A 314 13.97 14.58 -17.95
CA TYR A 314 14.46 14.17 -19.26
C TYR A 314 13.94 15.06 -20.40
N GLY A 315 13.39 16.24 -20.09
CA GLY A 315 12.89 17.21 -21.07
C GLY A 315 11.39 17.11 -21.37
N GLY A 316 10.64 16.35 -20.58
CA GLY A 316 9.18 16.34 -20.66
C GLY A 316 8.54 17.64 -20.17
N ASP A 317 7.39 17.99 -20.75
CA ASP A 317 6.62 19.21 -20.45
C ASP A 317 5.19 18.92 -19.99
N GLY A 318 4.88 17.66 -19.68
CA GLY A 318 3.53 17.20 -19.38
C GLY A 318 2.70 16.81 -20.62
N VAL A 319 3.25 16.93 -21.84
CA VAL A 319 2.61 16.54 -23.10
C VAL A 319 3.48 15.58 -23.91
N ILE A 320 4.80 15.82 -23.96
CA ILE A 320 5.76 14.99 -24.70
C ILE A 320 5.74 13.54 -24.19
N GLN A 321 5.67 12.58 -25.12
CA GLN A 321 5.70 11.14 -24.80
C GLN A 321 7.07 10.51 -25.08
N GLY A 322 7.93 11.13 -25.88
CA GLY A 322 9.20 10.54 -26.30
C GLY A 322 9.01 9.16 -26.94
N ASP A 323 9.87 8.21 -26.58
CA ASP A 323 9.82 6.82 -27.04
C ASP A 323 9.03 5.91 -26.09
N ALA A 324 8.01 6.43 -25.40
CA ALA A 324 7.21 5.67 -24.42
C ALA A 324 6.52 4.42 -25.01
N HIS A 325 6.39 4.31 -26.33
CA HIS A 325 5.88 3.13 -27.03
C HIS A 325 6.84 1.93 -26.99
N LEU A 326 8.11 2.14 -26.60
CA LEU A 326 9.12 1.08 -26.47
C LEU A 326 9.13 0.41 -25.09
N VAL A 327 8.35 0.92 -24.14
CA VAL A 327 8.26 0.40 -22.76
C VAL A 327 6.85 -0.10 -22.47
N GLU A 328 6.73 -0.97 -21.47
CA GLU A 328 5.49 -1.66 -21.12
C GLU A 328 4.41 -0.66 -20.67
N GLN A 329 3.20 -0.78 -21.22
CA GLN A 329 2.06 0.02 -20.77
C GLN A 329 1.35 -0.67 -19.61
N PRO A 330 0.88 0.06 -18.59
CA PRO A 330 0.15 -0.56 -17.51
C PRO A 330 -1.19 -1.13 -17.98
N LEU A 331 -1.58 -2.26 -17.40
CA LEU A 331 -2.91 -2.86 -17.56
C LEU A 331 -4.00 -1.95 -16.96
N VAL A 332 -3.67 -1.29 -15.85
CA VAL A 332 -4.51 -0.32 -15.15
C VAL A 332 -3.62 0.79 -14.60
N GLY A 333 -4.01 2.05 -14.81
CA GLY A 333 -3.46 3.17 -14.07
C GLY A 333 -4.44 3.61 -12.99
N PHE A 334 -4.01 3.60 -11.73
CA PHE A 334 -4.77 4.17 -10.62
C PHE A 334 -4.40 5.65 -10.43
N PRO A 335 -5.24 6.46 -9.75
CA PRO A 335 -4.84 7.77 -9.30
C PRO A 335 -3.57 7.70 -8.45
N GLY A 336 -2.73 8.72 -8.59
CA GLY A 336 -1.44 8.80 -7.92
C GLY A 336 -1.54 8.79 -6.40
N HIS A 337 -0.46 8.29 -5.80
CA HIS A 337 -0.18 8.33 -4.37
C HIS A 337 -1.07 7.43 -3.50
N PHE A 338 -1.92 6.58 -4.09
CA PHE A 338 -2.73 5.63 -3.31
C PHE A 338 -1.88 4.58 -2.55
N ALA A 339 -0.60 4.42 -2.92
CA ALA A 339 0.38 3.58 -2.23
C ALA A 339 -0.06 2.10 -2.16
N PRO A 340 0.00 1.36 -3.29
CA PRO A 340 -0.38 -0.06 -3.35
C PRO A 340 0.62 -0.91 -2.57
N ASN A 341 0.17 -1.52 -1.47
CA ASN A 341 1.06 -2.24 -0.56
C ASN A 341 0.91 -3.76 -0.59
N ASP A 342 -0.17 -4.31 -1.12
CA ASP A 342 -0.24 -5.75 -1.40
C ASP A 342 -1.15 -5.99 -2.61
N LEU A 343 -0.87 -7.08 -3.32
CA LEU A 343 -1.63 -7.57 -4.46
C LEU A 343 -1.96 -9.03 -4.17
N PHE A 344 -3.18 -9.44 -4.48
CA PHE A 344 -3.60 -10.82 -4.28
C PHE A 344 -4.59 -11.26 -5.34
N PHE A 345 -4.28 -12.33 -6.08
CA PHE A 345 -5.23 -12.96 -7.00
C PHE A 345 -6.08 -13.98 -6.26
N TYR A 346 -7.39 -13.74 -6.25
CA TYR A 346 -8.32 -14.58 -5.49
C TYR A 346 -8.64 -15.88 -6.22
N LYS A 347 -8.46 -17.01 -5.53
CA LYS A 347 -8.57 -18.37 -6.10
C LYS A 347 -9.65 -19.22 -5.42
N GLY A 348 -10.18 -18.74 -4.29
CA GLY A 348 -11.15 -19.46 -3.50
C GLY A 348 -12.54 -19.50 -4.13
N ASP A 349 -13.42 -20.32 -3.54
CA ASP A 349 -14.79 -20.51 -4.00
C ASP A 349 -15.83 -19.90 -3.05
N GLN A 350 -15.42 -19.27 -1.94
CA GLN A 350 -16.34 -18.69 -0.98
C GLN A 350 -17.06 -17.46 -1.53
N PHE A 351 -16.31 -16.56 -2.17
CA PHE A 351 -16.84 -15.33 -2.75
C PHE A 351 -17.62 -15.60 -4.05
N PRO A 352 -18.47 -14.66 -4.50
CA PRO A 352 -19.15 -14.74 -5.80
C PRO A 352 -18.18 -14.93 -6.97
N GLU A 353 -18.62 -15.63 -8.01
CA GLU A 353 -17.77 -16.07 -9.15
C GLU A 353 -16.98 -14.93 -9.80
N ARG A 354 -17.55 -13.71 -9.85
CA ARG A 354 -16.89 -12.52 -10.41
C ARG A 354 -15.54 -12.19 -9.77
N TYR A 355 -15.31 -12.60 -8.53
CA TYR A 355 -14.05 -12.34 -7.81
C TYR A 355 -12.96 -13.35 -8.16
N LYS A 356 -13.34 -14.50 -8.71
CA LYS A 356 -12.43 -15.59 -9.03
C LYS A 356 -11.45 -15.16 -10.11
N ASN A 357 -10.16 -15.42 -9.86
CA ASN A 357 -9.01 -15.00 -10.65
C ASN A 357 -8.86 -13.48 -10.83
N GLY A 358 -9.67 -12.67 -10.15
CA GLY A 358 -9.52 -11.22 -10.10
C GLY A 358 -8.48 -10.79 -9.04
N ALA A 359 -8.01 -9.55 -9.17
CA ALA A 359 -6.96 -9.00 -8.34
C ALA A 359 -7.52 -8.09 -7.24
N PHE A 360 -7.13 -8.32 -6.00
CA PHE A 360 -7.34 -7.40 -4.89
C PHE A 360 -6.07 -6.58 -4.64
N VAL A 361 -6.22 -5.28 -4.42
CA VAL A 361 -5.09 -4.37 -4.17
C VAL A 361 -5.32 -3.58 -2.89
N ALA A 362 -4.41 -3.67 -1.94
CA ALA A 362 -4.47 -2.88 -0.71
C ALA A 362 -3.82 -1.50 -0.93
N PHE A 363 -4.62 -0.44 -0.97
CA PHE A 363 -4.14 0.93 -1.05
C PHE A 363 -3.94 1.52 0.34
N HIS A 364 -2.68 1.68 0.73
CA HIS A 364 -2.25 2.08 2.07
C HIS A 364 -2.52 3.55 2.39
N GLY A 365 -2.70 4.36 1.36
CA GLY A 365 -3.07 5.76 1.45
C GLY A 365 -1.89 6.73 1.39
N SER A 366 -2.15 7.91 0.83
CA SER A 366 -1.13 8.86 0.41
C SER A 366 -0.49 9.66 1.54
N THR A 367 0.67 10.23 1.21
CA THR A 367 1.39 11.19 2.07
C THR A 367 1.61 12.56 1.43
N ILE A 368 1.36 12.69 0.12
CA ILE A 368 1.86 13.78 -0.71
C ILE A 368 0.81 14.28 -1.72
N ARG A 369 -0.46 14.41 -1.30
CA ARG A 369 -1.53 14.99 -2.13
C ARG A 369 -1.91 16.43 -1.78
N GLY A 370 -1.19 17.05 -0.85
CA GLY A 370 -1.47 18.43 -0.43
C GLY A 370 -1.42 19.40 -1.62
N PRO A 371 -2.33 20.39 -1.70
CA PRO A 371 -3.30 20.81 -0.70
C PRO A 371 -4.65 20.04 -0.74
N TYR A 372 -4.75 18.98 -1.53
CA TYR A 372 -5.95 18.15 -1.60
C TYR A 372 -5.94 17.06 -0.52
N PRO A 373 -7.10 16.47 -0.19
CA PRO A 373 -7.18 15.36 0.76
C PRO A 373 -6.26 14.21 0.38
N GLN A 374 -5.66 13.58 1.38
CA GLN A 374 -4.96 12.32 1.18
C GLN A 374 -5.95 11.27 0.65
N GLY A 375 -5.50 10.44 -0.29
CA GLY A 375 -6.31 9.46 -1.01
C GLY A 375 -5.81 8.04 -0.82
N GLY A 376 -6.65 7.05 -1.13
CA GLY A 376 -6.42 5.64 -0.84
C GLY A 376 -7.15 5.22 0.43
N TYR A 377 -6.53 4.34 1.22
CA TYR A 377 -7.09 3.79 2.47
C TYR A 377 -8.26 2.82 2.27
N PHE A 378 -8.23 2.05 1.19
CA PHE A 378 -9.23 1.02 0.86
C PHE A 378 -8.58 -0.18 0.20
N VAL A 379 -9.31 -1.29 0.09
CA VAL A 379 -8.94 -2.42 -0.76
C VAL A 379 -9.77 -2.35 -2.04
N ALA A 380 -9.09 -2.34 -3.18
CA ALA A 380 -9.71 -2.37 -4.49
C ALA A 380 -9.86 -3.81 -4.99
N PHE A 381 -10.79 -4.00 -5.93
CA PHE A 381 -10.89 -5.20 -6.75
C PHE A 381 -10.80 -4.83 -8.23
N VAL A 382 -10.01 -5.57 -8.99
CA VAL A 382 -9.93 -5.48 -10.46
C VAL A 382 -10.41 -6.81 -11.03
N PRO A 383 -11.52 -6.83 -11.79
CA PRO A 383 -12.00 -8.05 -12.44
C PRO A 383 -11.03 -8.46 -13.55
N PHE A 384 -10.76 -9.75 -13.68
CA PHE A 384 -9.87 -10.30 -14.70
C PHE A 384 -10.56 -11.38 -15.52
N GLU A 385 -10.19 -11.47 -16.80
CA GLU A 385 -10.47 -12.59 -17.68
C GLU A 385 -9.23 -12.86 -18.54
N LYS A 386 -8.73 -14.11 -18.55
CA LYS A 386 -7.57 -14.53 -19.37
C LYS A 386 -6.35 -13.61 -19.18
N GLY A 387 -5.98 -13.40 -17.91
CA GLY A 387 -4.79 -12.63 -17.51
C GLY A 387 -4.83 -11.14 -17.79
N ARG A 388 -5.99 -10.57 -18.16
CA ARG A 388 -6.16 -9.13 -18.36
C ARG A 388 -7.36 -8.60 -17.59
N PRO A 389 -7.35 -7.31 -17.19
CA PRO A 389 -8.53 -6.66 -16.64
C PRO A 389 -9.72 -6.77 -17.61
N SER A 390 -10.87 -7.22 -17.11
CA SER A 390 -12.11 -7.35 -17.87
C SER A 390 -13.08 -6.18 -17.63
N GLY A 391 -12.70 -5.23 -16.78
CA GLY A 391 -13.49 -4.06 -16.44
C GLY A 391 -12.73 -3.07 -15.56
N SER A 392 -13.42 -1.99 -15.18
CA SER A 392 -12.88 -0.98 -14.26
C SER A 392 -12.63 -1.57 -12.87
N TRP A 393 -11.66 -1.00 -12.16
CA TRP A 393 -11.46 -1.31 -10.75
C TRP A 393 -12.61 -0.78 -9.88
N GLU A 394 -12.87 -1.47 -8.78
CA GLU A 394 -13.95 -1.21 -7.83
C GLU A 394 -13.40 -1.10 -6.41
N VAL A 395 -14.10 -0.38 -5.53
CA VAL A 395 -13.80 -0.44 -4.09
C VAL A 395 -14.45 -1.69 -3.51
N PHE A 396 -13.64 -2.58 -2.93
CA PHE A 396 -14.13 -3.79 -2.27
C PHE A 396 -14.31 -3.61 -0.77
N ALA A 397 -13.34 -3.00 -0.09
CA ALA A 397 -13.44 -2.70 1.33
C ALA A 397 -12.98 -1.28 1.63
N ASP A 398 -13.81 -0.50 2.33
CA ASP A 398 -13.52 0.86 2.78
C ASP A 398 -13.81 0.98 4.28
N GLY A 399 -13.51 2.12 4.90
CA GLY A 399 -13.75 2.42 6.32
C GLY A 399 -12.47 2.51 7.15
N PHE A 400 -11.34 2.03 6.61
CA PHE A 400 -10.06 2.01 7.32
C PHE A 400 -9.62 3.40 7.80
N ALA A 401 -9.78 4.43 6.98
CA ALA A 401 -9.36 5.77 7.33
C ALA A 401 -10.14 6.35 8.54
N GLY A 402 -11.38 5.91 8.76
CA GLY A 402 -12.25 6.41 9.83
C GLY A 402 -12.78 7.84 9.66
N LEU A 403 -12.22 8.61 8.73
CA LEU A 403 -12.65 9.95 8.37
C LEU A 403 -12.89 10.02 6.85
N ASP A 404 -13.65 11.00 6.41
CA ASP A 404 -13.80 11.30 4.98
C ASP A 404 -12.57 12.03 4.46
N THR A 405 -12.36 13.24 4.99
CA THR A 405 -11.25 14.10 4.59
C THR A 405 -10.05 13.84 5.49
N ILE A 406 -9.02 13.25 4.89
CA ILE A 406 -7.72 13.02 5.53
C ILE A 406 -6.79 14.15 5.13
N VAL A 407 -6.35 14.97 6.08
CA VAL A 407 -5.42 16.07 5.79
C VAL A 407 -3.99 15.59 6.00
N ASN A 408 -3.72 15.02 7.17
CA ASN A 408 -2.45 14.39 7.48
C ASN A 408 -2.60 12.87 7.38
N THR A 409 -1.59 12.18 6.84
CA THR A 409 -1.57 10.71 6.82
C THR A 409 -1.77 10.09 8.19
N GLY A 410 -1.30 10.76 9.26
CA GLY A 410 -1.46 10.31 10.63
C GLY A 410 -2.89 10.39 11.17
N ASP A 411 -3.81 11.05 10.47
CA ASP A 411 -5.22 11.17 10.88
C ASP A 411 -6.02 9.88 10.60
N ALA A 412 -5.51 9.00 9.74
CA ALA A 412 -6.17 7.74 9.40
C ALA A 412 -6.16 6.75 10.57
N LEU A 413 -7.33 6.18 10.91
CA LEU A 413 -7.47 5.21 12.00
C LEU A 413 -6.74 3.88 11.71
N ALA A 414 -6.80 3.43 10.46
CA ALA A 414 -6.17 2.23 9.94
C ALA A 414 -5.72 2.46 8.49
N ARG A 415 -4.73 1.69 8.05
CA ARG A 415 -4.17 1.76 6.69
C ARG A 415 -4.01 0.35 6.12
N PRO A 416 -4.82 -0.06 5.12
CA PRO A 416 -4.79 -1.39 4.53
C PRO A 416 -3.40 -1.78 4.10
N MET A 417 -3.01 -3.01 4.39
CA MET A 417 -1.65 -3.45 4.21
C MET A 417 -1.55 -4.78 3.49
N GLY A 418 -1.61 -5.91 4.20
CA GLY A 418 -1.46 -7.22 3.61
C GLY A 418 -2.80 -7.86 3.30
N ILE A 419 -2.82 -8.72 2.29
CA ILE A 419 -3.98 -9.52 1.89
C ILE A 419 -3.53 -10.98 1.80
N ALA A 420 -4.31 -11.88 2.40
CA ALA A 420 -4.13 -13.32 2.24
C ALA A 420 -5.48 -14.02 2.20
N MET A 421 -5.53 -15.23 1.67
CA MET A 421 -6.74 -16.05 1.65
C MET A 421 -6.59 -17.22 2.62
N GLY A 422 -7.61 -17.48 3.42
CA GLY A 422 -7.68 -18.68 4.24
C GLY A 422 -8.08 -19.93 3.45
N PRO A 423 -7.97 -21.11 4.06
CA PRO A 423 -8.26 -22.39 3.39
C PRO A 423 -9.73 -22.54 2.98
N ASP A 424 -10.62 -21.78 3.62
CA ASP A 424 -12.05 -21.76 3.32
C ASP A 424 -12.43 -20.75 2.22
N GLY A 425 -11.47 -19.98 1.71
CA GLY A 425 -11.69 -18.91 0.74
C GLY A 425 -12.07 -17.55 1.33
N SER A 426 -12.03 -17.35 2.65
CA SER A 426 -12.15 -16.00 3.22
C SER A 426 -10.90 -15.17 2.94
N LEU A 427 -11.05 -13.85 2.82
CA LEU A 427 -9.90 -12.93 2.72
C LEU A 427 -9.56 -12.33 4.09
N TYR A 428 -8.28 -12.28 4.39
CA TYR A 428 -7.72 -11.64 5.56
C TYR A 428 -7.00 -10.36 5.14
N ILE A 429 -7.27 -9.26 5.84
CA ILE A 429 -6.64 -7.96 5.60
C ILE A 429 -6.00 -7.47 6.89
N SER A 430 -4.70 -7.17 6.87
CA SER A 430 -4.03 -6.45 7.96
C SER A 430 -4.03 -4.94 7.72
N GLU A 431 -3.85 -4.18 8.80
CA GLU A 431 -3.53 -2.75 8.72
C GLU A 431 -2.28 -2.38 9.52
N SER A 432 -1.60 -1.31 9.09
CA SER A 432 -0.24 -1.02 9.55
C SER A 432 -0.09 -0.16 10.81
N VAL A 433 -1.17 0.46 11.28
CA VAL A 433 -1.18 1.42 12.38
C VAL A 433 -1.12 0.70 13.72
N LYS A 434 -2.07 -0.21 13.96
CA LYS A 434 -2.18 -1.01 15.20
C LYS A 434 -1.95 -2.51 14.97
N GLY A 435 -2.03 -2.98 13.73
CA GLY A 435 -1.98 -4.40 13.40
C GLY A 435 -3.34 -5.08 13.51
N LYS A 436 -4.43 -4.34 13.37
CA LYS A 436 -5.76 -4.96 13.30
C LYS A 436 -5.84 -5.89 12.09
N ILE A 437 -6.48 -7.04 12.25
CA ILE A 437 -6.73 -8.00 11.17
C ILE A 437 -8.22 -8.28 11.08
N TRP A 438 -8.76 -8.16 9.87
CA TRP A 438 -10.12 -8.56 9.55
C TRP A 438 -10.10 -9.84 8.73
N ARG A 439 -11.07 -10.73 8.97
CA ARG A 439 -11.47 -11.82 8.08
C ARG A 439 -12.78 -11.43 7.42
N ILE A 440 -12.78 -11.31 6.10
CA ILE A 440 -13.94 -11.00 5.26
C ILE A 440 -14.48 -12.29 4.66
N MET A 441 -15.78 -12.49 4.83
CA MET A 441 -16.50 -13.70 4.46
C MET A 441 -17.71 -13.36 3.61
N TYR A 442 -18.05 -14.21 2.65
CA TYR A 442 -19.30 -14.08 1.91
C TYR A 442 -20.36 -15.03 2.48
N LYS A 443 -21.46 -14.48 2.98
CA LYS A 443 -22.57 -15.22 3.59
C LYS A 443 -23.89 -15.10 2.83
N GLY A 444 -23.91 -14.28 1.77
CA GLY A 444 -25.04 -14.18 0.85
C GLY A 444 -25.18 -15.40 -0.06
N ASN A 445 -26.21 -15.37 -0.92
CA ASN A 445 -26.35 -16.33 -1.99
C ASN A 445 -25.58 -15.87 -3.24
N ARG A 446 -24.55 -16.64 -3.64
CA ARG A 446 -23.65 -16.27 -4.75
C ARG A 446 -24.38 -16.07 -6.08
N SER A 447 -25.50 -16.76 -6.31
CA SER A 447 -26.30 -16.59 -7.54
C SER A 447 -27.01 -15.24 -7.63
N ASP A 448 -27.21 -14.59 -6.48
CA ASP A 448 -27.99 -13.36 -6.36
C ASP A 448 -27.07 -12.14 -6.26
N PHE A 449 -25.75 -12.36 -6.23
CA PHE A 449 -24.77 -11.29 -6.21
C PHE A 449 -24.70 -10.59 -7.56
N GLY A 450 -24.98 -9.29 -7.56
CA GLY A 450 -24.98 -8.46 -8.77
C GLY A 450 -24.66 -7.00 -8.47
N GLN A 451 -24.97 -6.13 -9.42
CA GLN A 451 -24.62 -4.71 -9.33
C GLN A 451 -25.25 -4.00 -8.13
N GLU A 452 -26.45 -4.41 -7.71
CA GLU A 452 -27.13 -3.84 -6.55
C GLU A 452 -26.32 -4.04 -5.26
N ALA A 453 -25.70 -5.21 -5.09
CA ALA A 453 -24.85 -5.50 -3.93
C ALA A 453 -23.59 -4.62 -3.86
N LEU A 454 -23.15 -4.08 -5.00
CA LEU A 454 -22.00 -3.17 -5.10
C LEU A 454 -22.37 -1.70 -4.98
N SER A 455 -23.64 -1.35 -5.15
CA SER A 455 -24.10 0.03 -5.35
C SER A 455 -23.62 1.00 -4.26
N LYS A 456 -23.66 0.58 -2.99
CA LYS A 456 -23.20 1.40 -1.85
C LYS A 456 -21.71 1.71 -1.92
N LEU A 457 -20.88 0.75 -2.33
CA LEU A 457 -19.43 0.94 -2.43
C LEU A 457 -19.06 1.77 -3.66
N GLU A 458 -19.82 1.62 -4.75
CA GLU A 458 -19.68 2.49 -5.92
C GLU A 458 -20.08 3.93 -5.59
N GLU A 459 -21.14 4.15 -4.81
CA GLU A 459 -21.50 5.47 -4.31
C GLU A 459 -20.36 6.07 -3.46
N ARG A 460 -19.81 5.28 -2.52
CA ARG A 460 -18.67 5.71 -1.71
C ARG A 460 -17.45 6.07 -2.54
N LYS A 461 -17.10 5.26 -3.54
CA LYS A 461 -16.00 5.54 -4.48
C LYS A 461 -16.14 6.92 -5.14
N ASN A 462 -17.37 7.31 -5.47
CA ASN A 462 -17.66 8.56 -6.17
C ASN A 462 -17.86 9.77 -5.25
N GLN A 463 -18.12 9.57 -3.96
CA GLN A 463 -18.42 10.66 -3.00
C GLN A 463 -17.31 10.93 -1.99
N ARG A 464 -16.58 9.90 -1.55
CA ARG A 464 -15.58 10.02 -0.49
C ARG A 464 -14.33 10.76 -0.98
N THR A 465 -13.95 11.80 -0.26
CA THR A 465 -12.81 12.67 -0.61
C THR A 465 -11.46 11.95 -0.57
N ASN A 466 -11.35 10.87 0.21
CA ASN A 466 -10.19 9.99 0.23
C ASN A 466 -10.18 8.91 -0.87
N ILE A 467 -11.20 8.82 -1.73
CA ILE A 467 -11.27 7.81 -2.81
C ILE A 467 -11.44 8.46 -4.18
N LYS A 468 -12.37 9.41 -4.32
CA LYS A 468 -12.65 10.07 -5.59
C LYS A 468 -11.49 10.96 -6.02
N ASN A 469 -11.46 11.28 -7.32
CA ASN A 469 -10.60 12.36 -7.81
C ASN A 469 -11.06 13.69 -7.20
N PRO A 470 -10.15 14.49 -6.61
CA PRO A 470 -10.54 15.73 -5.99
C PRO A 470 -11.04 16.70 -7.05
N ASP A 471 -12.07 17.46 -6.70
CA ASP A 471 -12.49 18.64 -7.43
C ASP A 471 -11.43 19.74 -7.27
N LYS A 472 -11.04 20.38 -8.37
CA LYS A 472 -9.91 21.33 -8.39
C LYS A 472 -10.11 22.52 -7.46
N GLU A 473 -11.35 22.97 -7.28
CA GLU A 473 -11.67 24.15 -6.47
C GLU A 473 -12.25 23.74 -5.12
N ARG A 474 -13.27 22.86 -5.11
CA ARG A 474 -14.05 22.53 -3.91
C ARG A 474 -13.29 21.70 -2.89
N ASP A 475 -12.38 20.83 -3.36
CA ASP A 475 -11.60 19.95 -2.48
C ASP A 475 -10.20 20.50 -2.18
N ASN A 476 -9.86 21.71 -2.66
CA ASN A 476 -8.61 22.35 -2.28
C ASN A 476 -8.73 22.88 -0.85
N LEU A 477 -8.05 22.23 0.09
CA LEU A 477 -8.13 22.52 1.52
C LEU A 477 -7.48 23.86 1.90
N GLU A 478 -6.71 24.47 1.00
CA GLU A 478 -6.06 25.77 1.22
C GLU A 478 -6.84 26.96 0.64
N THR A 479 -7.92 26.72 -0.12
CA THR A 479 -8.74 27.78 -0.72
C THR A 479 -9.26 28.75 0.34
N GLY A 480 -8.95 30.04 0.18
CA GLY A 480 -9.38 31.10 1.10
C GLY A 480 -8.68 31.11 2.46
N LEU A 481 -7.88 30.09 2.82
CA LEU A 481 -7.16 30.05 4.10
C LEU A 481 -6.07 31.12 4.20
N ILE A 482 -5.37 31.41 3.09
CA ILE A 482 -4.34 32.45 3.09
C ILE A 482 -4.97 33.85 3.21
N GLU A 483 -6.08 34.10 2.53
CA GLU A 483 -6.78 35.39 2.60
C GLU A 483 -7.48 35.58 3.96
N SER A 484 -8.26 34.58 4.41
CA SER A 484 -8.86 34.57 5.75
C SER A 484 -7.79 34.65 6.83
N GLY A 485 -6.71 33.89 6.70
CA GLY A 485 -5.59 33.89 7.63
C GLY A 485 -4.88 35.24 7.67
N ALA A 486 -4.72 35.92 6.54
CA ALA A 486 -4.22 37.29 6.49
C ALA A 486 -5.16 38.28 7.20
N GLN A 487 -6.47 38.13 7.06
CA GLN A 487 -7.46 38.96 7.76
C GLN A 487 -7.40 38.75 9.28
N VAL A 488 -7.42 37.49 9.73
CA VAL A 488 -7.29 37.13 11.16
C VAL A 488 -5.94 37.59 11.71
N TYR A 489 -4.84 37.41 10.95
CA TYR A 489 -3.51 37.88 11.33
C TYR A 489 -3.49 39.39 11.53
N ASN A 490 -3.99 40.15 10.56
CA ASN A 490 -4.00 41.61 10.63
C ASN A 490 -4.86 42.13 11.80
N LEU A 491 -5.93 41.42 12.14
CA LEU A 491 -6.84 41.80 13.22
C LEU A 491 -6.27 41.49 14.61
N TYR A 492 -5.67 40.31 14.80
CA TYR A 492 -5.33 39.80 16.15
C TYR A 492 -3.83 39.71 16.42
N CYS A 493 -2.98 39.54 15.40
CA CYS A 493 -1.56 39.24 15.57
C CYS A 493 -0.66 40.40 15.11
N GLY A 494 -1.06 41.09 14.04
CA GLY A 494 -0.24 42.09 13.33
C GLY A 494 0.12 43.31 14.17
N THR A 495 -0.68 43.66 15.18
CA THR A 495 -0.36 44.77 16.10
C THR A 495 0.94 44.54 16.87
N CYS A 496 1.25 43.28 17.21
CA CYS A 496 2.45 42.93 17.97
C CYS A 496 3.56 42.42 17.04
N HIS A 497 3.22 41.48 16.14
CA HIS A 497 4.20 40.83 15.26
C HIS A 497 4.53 41.63 14.00
N GLN A 498 3.83 42.75 13.77
CA GLN A 498 3.97 43.62 12.61
C GLN A 498 3.61 42.95 11.28
N ARG A 499 3.41 43.76 10.24
CA ARG A 499 3.00 43.27 8.91
C ARG A 499 4.07 42.46 8.19
N ASP A 500 5.33 42.55 8.61
CA ASP A 500 6.44 41.78 8.05
C ASP A 500 6.83 40.58 8.94
N GLY A 501 6.10 40.36 10.05
CA GLY A 501 6.35 39.27 10.99
C GLY A 501 7.60 39.42 11.84
N ARG A 502 8.31 40.56 11.77
CA ARG A 502 9.57 40.77 12.50
C ARG A 502 9.39 41.14 13.97
N GLY A 503 8.16 41.36 14.41
CA GLY A 503 7.91 41.90 15.75
C GLY A 503 8.40 43.34 15.90
N ASP A 504 8.53 43.79 17.14
CA ASP A 504 8.92 45.16 17.49
C ASP A 504 10.15 45.12 18.41
N GLY A 505 11.35 45.07 17.81
CA GLY A 505 12.63 45.06 18.53
C GLY A 505 12.69 44.01 19.66
N ASN A 506 12.85 44.47 20.89
CA ASN A 506 12.86 43.62 22.10
C ASN A 506 11.51 43.58 22.83
N ARG A 507 10.46 44.17 22.25
CA ARG A 507 9.12 44.25 22.85
C ARG A 507 8.24 43.07 22.44
N PHE A 508 8.21 42.75 21.15
CA PHE A 508 7.45 41.62 20.61
C PHE A 508 8.35 40.74 19.73
N PRO A 509 8.32 39.42 19.91
CA PRO A 509 9.24 38.53 19.21
C PRO A 509 8.90 38.39 17.71
N PRO A 510 9.92 38.13 16.87
CA PRO A 510 9.71 37.81 15.47
C PRO A 510 9.06 36.42 15.31
N ILE A 511 8.22 36.30 14.30
CA ILE A 511 7.66 35.03 13.79
C ILE A 511 8.25 34.66 12.42
N THR A 512 9.15 35.49 11.88
CA THR A 512 9.90 35.21 10.65
C THR A 512 10.91 34.09 10.87
N ASN A 513 10.96 33.10 9.96
CA ASN A 513 11.87 31.94 10.04
C ASN A 513 11.86 31.25 11.42
N SER A 514 10.73 31.31 12.13
CA SER A 514 10.66 30.92 13.54
C SER A 514 10.75 29.41 13.70
N LYS A 515 11.61 28.93 14.61
CA LYS A 515 11.69 27.50 14.96
C LYS A 515 10.38 26.98 15.55
N VAL A 516 9.62 27.84 16.22
CA VAL A 516 8.32 27.49 16.80
C VAL A 516 7.28 27.34 15.68
N VAL A 517 7.25 28.30 14.74
CA VAL A 517 6.31 28.26 13.60
C VAL A 517 6.59 27.07 12.69
N ASN A 518 7.87 26.82 12.38
CA ASN A 518 8.31 25.72 11.50
C ASN A 518 8.47 24.38 12.23
N GLY A 519 8.14 24.33 13.52
CA GLY A 519 8.20 23.12 14.33
C GLY A 519 6.93 22.27 14.22
N ARG A 520 6.71 21.43 15.24
CA ARG A 520 5.52 20.58 15.34
C ARG A 520 4.25 21.41 15.46
N ASN A 521 3.16 20.93 14.87
CA ASN A 521 1.87 21.62 14.83
C ASN A 521 1.28 21.84 16.23
N ARG A 522 1.17 20.76 17.04
CA ARG A 522 0.51 20.81 18.35
C ARG A 522 1.04 21.90 19.29
N PRO A 523 2.36 22.04 19.54
CA PRO A 523 2.88 23.13 20.39
C PRO A 523 2.52 24.53 19.87
N LEU A 524 2.51 24.73 18.56
CA LEU A 524 2.12 26.01 17.96
C LEU A 524 0.62 26.27 18.13
N ILE A 525 -0.22 25.25 17.95
CA ILE A 525 -1.67 25.35 18.19
C ILE A 525 -1.95 25.65 19.66
N GLU A 526 -1.30 24.92 20.58
CA GLU A 526 -1.40 25.15 22.03
C GLU A 526 -0.97 26.57 22.42
N LEU A 527 0.10 27.10 21.82
CA LEU A 527 0.56 28.46 22.05
C LEU A 527 -0.48 29.50 21.62
N ILE A 528 -1.15 29.33 20.48
CA ILE A 528 -2.23 30.24 20.06
C ILE A 528 -3.47 30.10 20.96
N LEU A 529 -3.82 28.87 21.34
CA LEU A 529 -5.00 28.61 22.17
C LEU A 529 -4.81 29.13 23.60
N ASN A 530 -3.63 28.94 24.19
CA ASN A 530 -3.39 29.29 25.59
C ASN A 530 -2.81 30.70 25.78
N GLY A 531 -2.22 31.27 24.72
CA GLY A 531 -1.37 32.44 24.85
C GLY A 531 -0.03 32.09 25.51
N LEU A 532 0.72 33.11 25.90
CA LEU A 532 2.04 32.95 26.49
C LEU A 532 2.33 34.08 27.47
N GLU A 533 2.78 33.72 28.67
CA GLU A 533 3.25 34.66 29.70
C GLU A 533 4.62 34.23 30.24
N GLY A 534 5.41 35.19 30.70
CA GLY A 534 6.73 34.97 31.26
C GLY A 534 7.88 35.18 30.26
N VAL A 535 9.10 35.01 30.76
CA VAL A 535 10.33 35.27 30.00
C VAL A 535 10.58 34.13 29.00
N ILE A 536 10.71 34.47 27.73
CA ILE A 536 11.16 33.56 26.67
C ILE A 536 12.43 34.06 26.00
N LEU A 537 13.19 33.13 25.41
CA LEU A 537 14.35 33.43 24.58
C LEU A 537 14.04 33.08 23.13
N VAL A 538 14.16 34.06 22.24
CA VAL A 538 14.08 33.86 20.78
C VAL A 538 15.40 34.34 20.18
N ASP A 539 16.15 33.42 19.59
CA ASP A 539 17.49 33.64 19.02
C ASP A 539 18.45 34.43 19.94
N GLY A 540 18.41 34.11 21.25
CA GLY A 540 19.26 34.72 22.27
C GLY A 540 18.74 36.05 22.83
N VAL A 541 17.62 36.57 22.33
CA VAL A 541 16.97 37.78 22.83
C VAL A 541 15.85 37.42 23.80
N ALA A 542 15.82 38.07 24.96
CA ALA A 542 14.79 37.86 25.98
C ALA A 542 13.56 38.73 25.73
N TYR A 543 12.39 38.11 25.75
CA TYR A 543 11.08 38.75 25.67
C TYR A 543 10.26 38.39 26.91
N ASN A 544 9.57 39.36 27.51
CA ASN A 544 8.75 39.15 28.72
C ASN A 544 7.42 39.92 28.61
N GLY A 545 6.79 39.82 27.43
CA GLY A 545 5.46 40.37 27.17
C GLY A 545 4.39 39.28 27.29
N VAL A 546 3.14 39.70 27.41
CA VAL A 546 1.99 38.79 27.36
C VAL A 546 1.55 38.63 25.91
N MET A 547 1.49 37.39 25.43
CA MET A 547 0.77 37.02 24.22
C MET A 547 -0.64 36.55 24.62
N PRO A 548 -1.70 37.28 24.24
CA PRO A 548 -3.06 36.89 24.59
C PRO A 548 -3.43 35.51 24.06
N SER A 549 -4.28 34.81 24.81
CA SER A 549 -4.97 33.63 24.30
C SER A 549 -5.92 34.04 23.16
N HIS A 550 -5.92 33.24 22.09
CA HIS A 550 -6.87 33.37 20.98
C HIS A 550 -7.83 32.18 20.92
N SER A 551 -8.09 31.51 22.04
CA SER A 551 -9.04 30.39 22.17
C SER A 551 -10.47 30.73 21.74
N PHE A 552 -10.84 32.01 21.74
CA PHE A 552 -12.15 32.50 21.30
C PHE A 552 -12.38 32.37 19.78
N LEU A 553 -11.31 32.25 18.98
CA LEU A 553 -11.42 32.02 17.54
C LEU A 553 -11.95 30.62 17.25
N SER A 554 -12.66 30.45 16.13
CA SER A 554 -13.08 29.13 15.66
C SER A 554 -11.88 28.28 15.21
N ASN A 555 -12.06 26.96 15.12
CA ASN A 555 -11.02 26.06 14.61
C ASN A 555 -10.58 26.44 13.18
N ALA A 556 -11.51 26.96 12.36
CA ALA A 556 -11.23 27.41 11.00
C ALA A 556 -10.39 28.69 10.98
N GLU A 557 -10.68 29.68 11.83
CA GLU A 557 -9.91 30.93 11.94
C GLU A 557 -8.49 30.69 12.50
N ILE A 558 -8.36 29.80 13.48
CA ILE A 558 -7.03 29.40 13.99
C ILE A 558 -6.26 28.64 12.91
N SER A 559 -6.90 27.71 12.20
CA SER A 559 -6.29 26.99 11.08
C SER A 559 -5.82 27.95 9.98
N SER A 560 -6.62 28.95 9.63
CA SER A 560 -6.29 29.91 8.58
C SER A 560 -5.12 30.81 8.98
N VAL A 561 -5.13 31.39 10.19
CA VAL A 561 -4.05 32.28 10.65
C VAL A 561 -2.73 31.53 10.83
N LEU A 562 -2.77 30.31 11.36
CA LEU A 562 -1.59 29.45 11.50
C LEU A 562 -1.01 29.06 10.14
N THR A 563 -1.87 28.71 9.19
CA THR A 563 -1.47 28.41 7.81
C THR A 563 -0.87 29.64 7.14
N TYR A 564 -1.48 30.81 7.28
CA TYR A 564 -0.95 32.07 6.77
C TYR A 564 0.45 32.36 7.35
N ILE A 565 0.63 32.27 8.67
CA ILE A 565 1.93 32.50 9.32
C ILE A 565 2.99 31.51 8.83
N ARG A 566 2.63 30.23 8.61
CA ARG A 566 3.54 29.17 8.14
C ARG A 566 3.94 29.27 6.68
N LYS A 567 3.14 29.94 5.86
CA LYS A 567 3.37 30.15 4.42
C LYS A 567 3.94 31.55 4.10
N ASN A 568 4.02 32.43 5.09
CA ASN A 568 4.50 33.81 4.95
C ASN A 568 5.69 34.08 5.88
N PHE A 569 6.24 35.30 5.81
CA PHE A 569 7.31 35.76 6.71
C PHE A 569 8.60 34.94 6.61
N GLY A 570 8.86 34.30 5.48
CA GLY A 570 10.01 33.42 5.25
C GLY A 570 9.82 31.98 5.77
N ASN A 571 8.69 31.68 6.42
CA ASN A 571 8.36 30.33 6.84
C ASN A 571 7.96 29.45 5.64
N ASN A 572 8.23 28.15 5.75
CA ASN A 572 7.89 27.18 4.72
C ASN A 572 7.49 25.85 5.36
N SER A 573 6.31 25.82 5.97
CA SER A 573 5.77 24.64 6.65
C SER A 573 4.40 24.21 6.12
N PRO A 574 4.01 22.93 6.30
CA PRO A 574 2.68 22.46 5.96
C PRO A 574 1.58 23.26 6.67
N SER A 575 0.45 23.43 5.99
CA SER A 575 -0.78 24.01 6.53
C SER A 575 -1.25 23.25 7.78
N ILE A 576 -1.97 23.93 8.67
CA ILE A 576 -2.60 23.33 9.86
C ILE A 576 -4.09 23.27 9.59
N SER A 577 -4.71 22.09 9.72
CA SER A 577 -6.13 21.90 9.44
C SER A 577 -7.03 22.30 10.61
N ALA A 578 -8.27 22.69 10.33
CA ALA A 578 -9.27 22.98 11.36
C ALA A 578 -9.60 21.73 12.22
N ILE A 579 -9.54 20.54 11.63
CA ILE A 579 -9.72 19.26 12.34
C ILE A 579 -8.62 19.09 13.39
N GLU A 580 -7.36 19.33 13.01
CA GLU A 580 -6.22 19.23 13.91
C GLU A 580 -6.34 20.22 15.07
N VAL A 581 -6.72 21.47 14.80
CA VAL A 581 -7.00 22.46 15.86
C VAL A 581 -8.10 21.98 16.80
N GLY A 582 -9.19 21.42 16.25
CA GLY A 582 -10.29 20.89 17.06
C GLY A 582 -9.87 19.72 17.96
N ASN A 583 -8.98 18.84 17.46
CA ASN A 583 -8.43 17.74 18.25
C ASN A 583 -7.55 18.24 19.40
N VAL A 584 -6.66 19.20 19.13
CA VAL A 584 -5.81 19.80 20.17
C VAL A 584 -6.66 20.53 21.21
N ARG A 585 -7.68 21.29 20.80
CA ARG A 585 -8.61 21.97 21.72
C ARG A 585 -9.28 20.99 22.69
N LYS A 586 -9.86 19.91 22.17
CA LYS A 586 -10.45 18.84 23.00
C LYS A 586 -9.45 18.21 23.96
N GLN A 587 -8.19 18.07 23.55
CA GLN A 587 -7.15 17.49 24.40
C GLN A 587 -6.73 18.43 25.54
N ILE A 588 -6.70 19.75 25.30
CA ILE A 588 -6.43 20.75 26.35
C ILE A 588 -7.59 20.79 27.35
N GLU A 589 -8.84 20.72 26.90
CA GLU A 589 -10.02 20.73 27.78
C GLU A 589 -10.13 19.51 28.70
N ASN A 590 -9.48 18.40 28.33
CA ASN A 590 -9.45 17.15 29.09
C ASN A 590 -8.18 16.99 29.97
N GLN A 591 -7.34 18.01 30.04
CA GLN A 591 -6.15 18.10 30.91
C GLN A 591 -6.42 19.06 32.06
#